data_AF-X0UMU1-F1
#
_entry.id   AF-X0UMU1-F1
#
_cell.length_a   1.000
_cell.length_b   1.000
_cell.length_c   1.000
_cell.angle_alpha   90.00
_cell.angle_beta   90.00
_cell.angle_gamma   90.00
#
_symmetry.space_group_name_H-M   'P 1'
#
loop_
_entity.id
_entity.type
_entity.pdbx_description
1 polymer ?
#
loop_
_entity_poly.entity_id
_entity_poly.type
_entity_poly.pdbx_seq_one_letter_code
_entity_poly.pdbx_strand_id
1 'polypeptide(L)'
;MGEEIMKTIDVAMIGVSAALYAIVGVLTNMGIVSPVVGVVKFWPAVIVPAIFAVLFGPWVGGIGAAIGIFVSDMVQPGHGIALLSLTAGSTSNFAMFFLIGWISKRNINWRNMVIALIVGSALLTGMIGYLFLINQLALEVVAMFLGALFVCVAIVIG
;
A
#
# COMPACT_ATOMS: atom_id res chain seq x y z
N MET A 1 24.26 13.11 -3.50
CA MET A 1 23.20 12.10 -3.68
C MET A 1 23.82 11.02 -4.56
N GLY A 2 24.50 10.05 -3.94
CA GLY A 2 25.18 8.99 -4.70
C GLY A 2 24.15 8.01 -5.22
N GLU A 3 24.24 7.63 -6.50
CA GLU A 3 23.48 6.51 -7.03
C GLU A 3 23.87 5.25 -6.23
N GLU A 4 22.99 4.78 -5.35
CA GLU A 4 23.10 3.41 -4.83
C GLU A 4 22.85 2.48 -6.01
N ILE A 5 23.93 2.02 -6.64
CA ILE A 5 23.88 0.97 -7.65
C ILE A 5 23.24 -0.25 -7.00
N MET A 6 22.08 -0.66 -7.53
CA MET A 6 21.31 -1.78 -7.03
C MET A 6 22.19 -3.04 -7.06
N LYS A 7 22.40 -3.67 -5.91
CA LYS A 7 23.28 -4.83 -5.80
C LYS A 7 22.55 -6.06 -6.30
N THR A 8 23.29 -7.09 -6.71
CA THR A 8 22.71 -8.37 -7.14
C THR A 8 21.81 -8.99 -6.06
N ILE A 9 22.16 -8.80 -4.78
CA ILE A 9 21.33 -9.25 -3.66
C ILE A 9 19.97 -8.52 -3.62
N ASP A 10 19.91 -7.24 -3.95
CA ASP A 10 18.65 -6.47 -3.93
C ASP A 10 17.69 -7.01 -5.00
N VAL A 11 18.22 -7.37 -6.18
CA VAL A 11 17.44 -8.01 -7.25
C VAL A 11 16.91 -9.38 -6.80
N ALA A 12 17.75 -10.18 -6.14
CA ALA A 12 17.31 -11.46 -5.58
C ALA A 12 16.20 -11.26 -4.54
N MET A 13 16.34 -10.27 -3.66
CA MET A 13 15.35 -9.97 -2.62
C MET A 13 14.05 -9.38 -3.19
N ILE A 14 14.09 -8.67 -4.32
CA ILE A 14 12.87 -8.28 -5.06
C ILE A 14 12.11 -9.54 -5.49
N GLY A 15 12.81 -10.51 -6.09
CA GLY A 15 12.20 -11.77 -6.52
C GLY A 15 11.60 -12.57 -5.37
N VAL A 16 12.33 -12.69 -4.26
CA VAL A 16 11.85 -13.38 -3.05
C VAL A 16 10.66 -12.66 -2.43
N SER A 17 10.71 -11.33 -2.31
CA SER A 17 9.61 -10.51 -1.79
C SER A 17 8.34 -10.69 -2.63
N ALA A 18 8.48 -10.61 -3.96
CA ALA A 18 7.35 -10.76 -4.87
C ALA A 18 6.73 -12.16 -4.80
N ALA A 19 7.56 -13.20 -4.79
CA ALA A 19 7.09 -14.59 -4.68
C ALA A 19 6.38 -14.84 -3.35
N LEU A 20 6.98 -14.42 -2.23
CA LEU A 20 6.36 -14.57 -0.92
C LEU A 20 5.08 -13.75 -0.80
N TYR A 21 5.06 -12.52 -1.32
CA TYR A 21 3.86 -11.68 -1.29
C TYR A 21 2.71 -12.31 -2.08
N ALA A 22 3.01 -12.87 -3.26
CA ALA A 22 2.01 -13.57 -4.06
C ALA A 22 1.51 -14.86 -3.38
N ILE A 23 2.42 -15.69 -2.87
CA ILE A 23 2.04 -16.95 -2.19
C ILE A 23 1.21 -16.65 -0.94
N VAL A 24 1.67 -15.75 -0.08
CA VAL A 24 0.94 -15.37 1.14
C VAL A 24 -0.39 -14.69 0.76
N GLY A 25 -0.42 -13.87 -0.29
CA GLY A 25 -1.65 -13.26 -0.81
C GLY A 25 -2.68 -14.27 -1.28
N VAL A 26 -2.24 -15.37 -1.90
CA VAL A 26 -3.12 -16.49 -2.27
C VAL A 26 -3.61 -17.25 -1.04
N LEU A 27 -2.70 -17.57 -0.11
CA LEU A 27 -3.02 -18.38 1.08
C LEU A 27 -3.88 -17.63 2.11
N THR A 28 -3.71 -16.32 2.21
CA THR A 28 -4.42 -15.46 3.18
C THR A 28 -5.64 -14.77 2.59
N ASN A 29 -6.11 -15.22 1.43
CA ASN A 29 -7.35 -14.74 0.86
C ASN A 29 -8.54 -15.27 1.67
N MET A 30 -8.94 -14.50 2.68
CA MET A 30 -10.05 -14.82 3.58
C MET A 30 -11.43 -14.60 2.93
N GLY A 31 -11.50 -14.15 1.68
CA GLY A 31 -12.75 -13.78 1.00
C GLY A 31 -13.43 -12.55 1.60
N ILE A 32 -12.79 -11.87 2.56
CA ILE A 32 -13.28 -10.65 3.18
C ILE A 32 -13.02 -9.49 2.22
N VAL A 33 -14.07 -9.13 1.49
CA VAL A 33 -14.11 -7.96 0.61
C VAL A 33 -14.82 -6.80 1.31
N SER A 34 -14.42 -5.57 0.99
CA SER A 34 -15.12 -4.37 1.44
C SER A 34 -16.62 -4.47 1.08
N PRO A 35 -17.54 -4.37 2.06
CA PRO A 35 -18.97 -4.58 1.84
C PRO A 35 -19.64 -3.52 0.96
N VAL A 36 -19.00 -2.36 0.75
CA VAL A 36 -19.59 -1.23 -0.02
C VAL A 36 -18.83 -0.96 -1.31
N VAL A 37 -17.52 -1.20 -1.36
CA VAL A 37 -16.69 -0.91 -2.55
C VAL A 37 -16.38 -2.18 -3.35
N GLY A 38 -16.65 -3.39 -2.83
CA GLY A 38 -16.66 -4.68 -3.53
C GLY A 38 -15.34 -5.18 -4.14
N VAL A 39 -14.37 -4.28 -4.33
CA VAL A 39 -13.14 -4.50 -5.09
C VAL A 39 -11.89 -4.44 -4.19
N VAL A 40 -12.01 -3.86 -2.98
CA VAL A 40 -10.89 -3.74 -2.03
C VAL A 40 -10.98 -4.87 -1.01
N LYS A 41 -9.99 -5.76 -1.02
CA LYS A 41 -9.88 -6.91 -0.11
C LYS A 41 -9.11 -6.53 1.15
N PHE A 42 -9.47 -7.13 2.28
CA PHE A 42 -8.60 -7.10 3.45
C PHE A 42 -7.38 -7.99 3.18
N TRP A 43 -6.18 -7.40 3.16
CA TRP A 43 -4.99 -8.05 2.61
C TRP A 43 -3.83 -8.06 3.62
N PRO A 44 -3.78 -9.04 4.54
CA PRO A 44 -2.71 -9.10 5.55
C PRO A 44 -1.33 -9.43 4.96
N ALA A 45 -1.26 -9.97 3.74
CA ALA A 45 -0.01 -10.30 3.08
C ALA A 45 0.91 -9.09 2.83
N VAL A 46 0.38 -7.85 2.92
CA VAL A 46 1.15 -6.58 2.86
C VAL A 46 2.30 -6.51 3.86
N ILE A 47 2.26 -7.31 4.93
CA ILE A 47 3.33 -7.39 5.93
C ILE A 47 4.65 -7.86 5.28
N VAL A 48 4.59 -8.76 4.29
CA VAL A 48 5.78 -9.30 3.63
C VAL A 48 6.57 -8.18 2.93
N PRO A 49 6.02 -7.44 1.95
CA PRO A 49 6.76 -6.35 1.32
C PRO A 49 7.12 -5.22 2.30
N ALA A 50 6.36 -5.00 3.37
CA ALA A 50 6.74 -4.04 4.42
C ALA A 50 8.05 -4.42 5.11
N ILE A 51 8.21 -5.69 5.49
CA ILE A 51 9.46 -6.18 6.11
C ILE A 51 10.63 -6.00 5.13
N PHE A 52 10.46 -6.37 3.86
CA PHE A 52 11.51 -6.22 2.85
C PHE A 52 11.84 -4.75 2.57
N ALA A 53 10.85 -3.86 2.59
CA ALA A 53 11.04 -2.41 2.47
C ALA A 53 11.92 -1.86 3.60
N VAL A 54 11.68 -2.31 4.83
CA VAL A 54 12.46 -1.89 6.02
C VAL A 54 13.88 -2.46 5.97
N LEU A 55 14.04 -3.75 5.64
CA LEU A 55 15.33 -4.44 5.69
C LEU A 55 16.26 -4.09 4.52
N PHE A 56 15.73 -4.08 3.29
CA PHE A 56 16.53 -3.91 2.07
C PHE A 56 16.37 -2.53 1.43
N GLY A 57 15.32 -1.79 1.81
CA GLY A 57 15.11 -0.41 1.43
C GLY A 57 13.99 -0.20 0.41
N PRO A 58 13.82 1.07 -0.02
CA PRO A 58 12.63 1.51 -0.73
C PRO A 58 12.42 0.82 -2.09
N TRP A 59 13.50 0.62 -2.85
CA TRP A 59 13.42 -0.03 -4.17
C TRP A 59 13.04 -1.51 -4.07
N VAL A 60 13.63 -2.25 -3.11
CA VAL A 60 13.36 -3.68 -2.94
C VAL A 60 11.92 -3.92 -2.48
N GLY A 61 11.47 -3.15 -1.49
CA GLY A 61 10.08 -3.21 -1.01
C GLY A 61 9.08 -2.79 -2.09
N GLY A 62 9.32 -1.65 -2.75
CA GLY A 62 8.41 -1.11 -3.76
C GLY A 62 8.26 -2.01 -4.99
N ILE A 63 9.37 -2.43 -5.61
CA ILE A 63 9.33 -3.27 -6.82
C ILE A 63 8.81 -4.66 -6.47
N GLY A 64 9.28 -5.25 -5.36
CA GLY A 64 8.81 -6.57 -4.90
C GLY A 64 7.31 -6.58 -4.64
N ALA A 65 6.78 -5.53 -4.02
CA ALA A 65 5.34 -5.40 -3.79
C ALA A 65 4.53 -5.24 -5.07
N ALA A 66 4.99 -4.40 -6.01
CA ALA A 66 4.32 -4.17 -7.28
C ALA A 66 4.19 -5.46 -8.10
N ILE A 67 5.28 -6.23 -8.18
CA ILE A 67 5.28 -7.51 -8.88
C ILE A 67 4.42 -8.53 -8.11
N GLY A 68 4.58 -8.61 -6.79
CA GLY A 68 3.86 -9.59 -5.97
C GLY A 68 2.35 -9.39 -6.00
N ILE A 69 1.84 -8.15 -5.91
CA ILE A 69 0.39 -7.90 -5.99
C ILE A 69 -0.13 -8.20 -7.39
N PHE A 70 0.60 -7.83 -8.44
CA PHE A 70 0.22 -8.11 -9.82
C PHE A 70 0.08 -9.62 -10.05
N VAL A 71 1.09 -10.39 -9.65
CA VAL A 71 1.06 -11.86 -9.76
C VAL A 71 -0.08 -12.42 -8.93
N SER A 72 -0.27 -11.96 -7.69
CA SER A 72 -1.36 -12.43 -6.84
C SER A 72 -2.74 -12.17 -7.46
N ASP A 73 -2.96 -10.98 -8.03
CA ASP A 73 -4.22 -10.62 -8.68
C ASP A 73 -4.49 -11.48 -9.92
N MET A 74 -3.45 -11.84 -10.69
CA MET A 74 -3.58 -12.67 -11.89
C MET A 74 -3.83 -14.14 -11.58
N VAL A 75 -3.22 -14.66 -10.51
CA VAL A 75 -3.38 -16.07 -10.10
C VAL A 75 -4.73 -16.30 -9.41
N GLN A 76 -5.29 -15.27 -8.77
CA GLN A 76 -6.49 -15.44 -7.96
C GLN A 76 -7.76 -15.53 -8.82
N PRO A 77 -8.60 -16.57 -8.64
CA PRO A 77 -9.82 -16.75 -9.43
C PRO A 77 -10.76 -15.55 -9.28
N GLY A 78 -11.12 -14.92 -10.40
CA GLY A 78 -12.09 -13.81 -10.45
C GLY A 78 -11.54 -12.39 -10.31
N HIS A 79 -10.23 -12.18 -10.22
CA HIS A 79 -9.60 -10.84 -10.14
C HIS A 79 -8.56 -10.56 -11.26
N GLY A 80 -8.57 -11.35 -12.33
CA GLY A 80 -7.64 -11.27 -13.47
C GLY A 80 -7.77 -10.02 -14.36
N ILE A 81 -8.20 -8.87 -13.83
CA ILE A 81 -8.24 -7.60 -14.56
C ILE A 81 -6.84 -7.00 -14.53
N ALA A 82 -5.98 -7.47 -15.42
CA ALA A 82 -4.57 -7.05 -15.50
C ALA A 82 -4.40 -5.53 -15.55
N LEU A 83 -5.27 -4.84 -16.28
CA LEU A 83 -5.27 -3.37 -16.38
C LEU A 83 -5.52 -2.68 -15.03
N LEU A 84 -6.46 -3.17 -14.23
CA LEU A 84 -6.78 -2.58 -12.93
C LEU A 84 -5.64 -2.83 -11.93
N SER A 85 -5.08 -4.04 -11.94
CA SER A 85 -3.93 -4.37 -11.09
C SER A 85 -2.68 -3.60 -11.49
N LEU A 86 -2.41 -3.38 -12.78
CA LEU A 86 -1.28 -2.55 -13.23
C LEU A 86 -1.47 -1.07 -12.87
N THR A 87 -2.66 -0.52 -13.08
CA THR A 87 -2.90 0.92 -12.94
C THR A 87 -3.14 1.36 -11.50
N ALA A 88 -3.84 0.56 -10.70
CA ALA A 88 -4.19 0.89 -9.32
C ALA A 88 -3.44 0.02 -8.30
N GLY A 89 -3.40 -1.29 -8.49
CA GLY A 89 -2.79 -2.22 -7.52
C GLY A 89 -1.27 -2.04 -7.40
N SER A 90 -0.56 -2.20 -8.50
CA SER A 90 0.91 -2.21 -8.59
C SER A 90 1.50 -0.85 -8.27
N THR A 91 0.89 0.23 -8.76
CA THR A 91 1.33 1.61 -8.53
C THR A 91 1.16 2.03 -7.08
N SER A 92 0.01 1.73 -6.46
CA SER A 92 -0.25 2.05 -5.05
C SER A 92 0.65 1.23 -4.11
N ASN A 93 0.82 -0.07 -4.38
CA ASN A 93 1.72 -0.93 -3.61
C ASN A 93 3.17 -0.43 -3.75
N PHE A 94 3.63 -0.17 -4.98
CA PHE A 94 4.96 0.41 -5.20
C PHE A 94 5.17 1.67 -4.35
N ALA A 95 4.26 2.66 -4.48
CA ALA A 95 4.37 3.92 -3.77
C ALA A 95 4.37 3.74 -2.24
N MET A 96 3.46 2.90 -1.71
CA MET A 96 3.34 2.63 -0.28
C MET A 96 4.63 2.00 0.28
N PHE A 97 5.11 0.91 -0.29
CA PHE A 97 6.27 0.19 0.27
C PHE A 97 7.58 0.92 -0.02
N PHE A 98 7.66 1.66 -1.12
CA PHE A 98 8.76 2.58 -1.35
C PHE A 98 8.84 3.65 -0.26
N LEU A 99 7.71 4.29 0.07
CA LEU A 99 7.64 5.28 1.15
C LEU A 99 7.99 4.66 2.51
N ILE A 100 7.49 3.48 2.83
CA ILE A 100 7.84 2.76 4.07
C ILE A 100 9.35 2.54 4.16
N GLY A 101 9.97 1.99 3.12
CA GLY A 101 11.42 1.74 3.12
C GLY A 101 12.25 3.02 3.17
N TRP A 102 11.76 4.11 2.57
CA TRP A 102 12.43 5.41 2.59
C TRP A 102 12.31 6.10 3.96
N ILE A 103 11.13 6.07 4.57
CA ILE A 103 10.88 6.61 5.91
C ILE A 103 11.66 5.81 6.96
N SER A 104 11.68 4.48 6.85
CA SER A 104 12.35 3.60 7.81
C SER A 104 13.86 3.85 7.93
N LYS A 105 14.50 4.37 6.87
CA LYS A 105 15.93 4.70 6.88
C LYS A 105 16.22 6.11 7.40
N ARG A 106 15.20 6.86 7.83
CA ARG A 106 15.34 8.24 8.31
C ARG A 106 15.00 8.34 9.79
N ASN A 107 15.81 9.11 10.50
CA ASN A 107 15.47 9.61 11.83
C ASN A 107 14.49 10.77 11.69
N ILE A 108 13.20 10.45 11.55
CA ILE A 108 12.14 11.47 11.49
C ILE A 108 11.81 11.91 12.92
N ASN A 109 11.99 13.21 13.18
CA ASN A 109 11.56 13.82 14.43
C ASN A 109 10.03 13.72 14.58
N TRP A 110 9.55 13.48 15.80
CA TRP A 110 8.12 13.39 16.11
C TRP A 110 7.29 14.54 15.52
N ARG A 111 7.79 15.78 15.58
CA ARG A 111 7.13 16.95 14.98
C ARG A 111 6.93 16.81 13.46
N ASN A 112 7.94 16.33 12.74
CA ASN A 112 7.86 16.15 11.29
C ASN A 112 6.90 15.02 10.92
N MET A 113 6.84 13.96 11.75
CA MET A 113 5.87 12.88 11.59
C MET A 113 4.44 13.38 11.77
N VAL A 114 4.17 14.17 12.82
CA VAL A 114 2.85 14.80 13.05
C VAL A 114 2.47 15.73 11.91
N ILE A 115 3.40 16.57 11.42
CA ILE A 115 3.15 17.44 10.26
C ILE A 115 2.81 16.61 9.01
N ALA A 116 3.56 15.54 8.73
CA ALA A 116 3.28 14.66 7.59
C ALA A 116 1.90 14.00 7.71
N LEU A 117 1.50 13.57 8.91
CA LEU A 117 0.18 13.00 9.17
C LEU A 117 -0.94 14.04 8.98
N ILE A 118 -0.77 15.27 9.47
CA ILE A 118 -1.76 16.35 9.30
C ILE A 118 -1.92 16.69 7.82
N VAL A 119 -0.81 16.93 7.12
CA VAL A 119 -0.83 17.30 5.69
C VAL A 119 -1.43 16.16 4.87
N GLY A 120 -0.99 14.92 5.11
CA GLY A 120 -1.53 13.74 4.41
C GLY A 120 -3.02 13.55 4.67
N SER A 121 -3.47 13.68 5.92
CA SER A 121 -4.88 13.55 6.30
C SER A 121 -5.74 14.67 5.70
N ALA A 122 -5.24 15.90 5.67
CA ALA A 122 -5.93 17.02 5.06
C ALA A 122 -6.09 16.84 3.54
N LEU A 123 -5.03 16.38 2.86
CA LEU A 123 -5.08 16.09 1.42
C LEU A 123 -6.06 14.95 1.11
N LEU A 124 -6.02 13.86 1.88
CA LEU A 124 -6.96 12.75 1.71
C LEU A 124 -8.41 13.16 1.97
N THR A 125 -8.65 13.92 3.05
CA THR A 125 -9.99 14.46 3.36
C THR A 125 -10.49 15.37 2.24
N GLY A 126 -9.63 16.26 1.73
CA GLY A 126 -9.95 17.13 0.60
C GLY A 126 -10.28 16.36 -0.67
N MET A 127 -9.50 15.31 -0.99
CA MET A 127 -9.75 14.44 -2.14
C MET A 127 -11.08 13.67 -2.00
N ILE A 128 -11.36 13.11 -0.83
CA ILE A 128 -12.64 12.42 -0.55
C ILE A 128 -13.81 13.40 -0.70
N GLY A 129 -13.69 14.61 -0.13
CA GLY A 129 -14.69 15.66 -0.24
C GLY A 129 -14.92 16.09 -1.70
N TYR A 130 -13.86 16.26 -2.48
CA TYR A 130 -13.96 16.57 -3.90
C TYR A 130 -14.70 15.48 -4.68
N LEU A 131 -14.36 14.20 -4.47
CA LEU A 131 -15.02 13.07 -5.11
C LEU A 131 -16.50 12.94 -4.71
N PHE A 132 -16.86 13.32 -3.49
CA PHE A 132 -18.24 13.43 -3.04
C PHE A 132 -18.99 14.55 -3.76
N LEU A 133 -18.38 15.74 -3.93
CA LEU A 133 -19.00 16.88 -4.61
C LEU A 133 -19.33 16.61 -6.08
N ILE A 134 -18.53 15.79 -6.76
CA ILE A 134 -18.79 15.36 -8.14
C ILE A 134 -19.70 14.12 -8.23
N ASN A 135 -20.35 13.73 -7.12
CA ASN A 135 -21.26 12.58 -7.00
C ASN A 135 -20.65 11.23 -7.42
N GLN A 136 -19.32 11.06 -7.27
CA GLN A 136 -18.63 9.80 -7.55
C GLN A 136 -18.59 8.86 -6.34
N LEU A 137 -18.91 9.35 -5.13
CA LEU A 137 -18.92 8.58 -3.89
C LEU A 137 -20.27 8.70 -3.18
N ALA A 138 -20.80 7.57 -2.71
CA ALA A 138 -21.92 7.56 -1.78
C ALA A 138 -21.47 7.99 -0.38
N LEU A 139 -22.41 8.57 0.39
CA LEU A 139 -22.15 9.08 1.73
C LEU A 139 -21.61 7.99 2.69
N GLU A 140 -22.06 6.74 2.53
CA GLU A 140 -21.57 5.59 3.30
C GLU A 140 -20.08 5.30 3.04
N VAL A 141 -19.65 5.41 1.79
CA VAL A 141 -18.24 5.18 1.40
C VAL A 141 -17.36 6.31 1.93
N VAL A 142 -17.84 7.56 1.89
CA VAL A 142 -17.17 8.71 2.49
C VAL A 142 -16.97 8.50 3.99
N ALA A 143 -18.04 8.11 4.69
CA ALA A 143 -17.99 7.85 6.13
C ALA A 143 -16.99 6.72 6.47
N MET A 144 -16.95 5.66 5.66
CA MET A 144 -16.00 4.55 5.83
C MET A 144 -14.54 5.01 5.68
N PHE A 145 -14.22 5.75 4.61
CA PHE A 145 -12.84 6.21 4.37
C PHE A 145 -12.39 7.23 5.42
N LEU A 146 -13.24 8.18 5.79
CA LEU A 146 -12.92 9.14 6.84
C LEU A 146 -12.78 8.44 8.20
N GLY A 147 -13.67 7.51 8.52
CA GLY A 147 -13.58 6.70 9.73
C GLY A 147 -12.25 5.94 9.83
N ALA A 148 -11.86 5.24 8.77
CA ALA A 148 -10.58 4.54 8.71
C ALA A 148 -9.38 5.50 8.86
N LEU A 149 -9.43 6.66 8.20
CA LEU A 149 -8.39 7.68 8.31
C LEU A 149 -8.22 8.16 9.75
N PHE A 150 -9.30 8.54 10.43
CA PHE A 150 -9.24 9.04 11.81
C PHE A 150 -8.81 7.96 12.80
N VAL A 151 -9.24 6.71 12.63
CA VAL A 151 -8.79 5.58 13.45
C VAL A 151 -7.27 5.37 13.30
N CYS A 152 -6.76 5.37 12.06
CA CYS A 152 -5.31 5.24 11.82
C CYS A 152 -4.52 6.39 12.46
N VAL A 153 -4.99 7.63 12.35
CA VAL A 153 -4.33 8.78 12.99
C VAL A 153 -4.37 8.68 14.51
N ALA A 154 -5.50 8.25 15.08
CA ALA A 154 -5.65 8.07 16.52
C ALA A 154 -4.70 7.00 17.07
N ILE A 155 -4.52 5.87 16.37
CA ILE A 155 -3.58 4.80 16.76
C ILE A 155 -2.12 5.29 16.74
N VAL A 156 -1.78 6.23 15.84
CA VAL A 156 -0.40 6.73 15.72
C VAL A 156 -0.10 7.81 16.76
N ILE A 157 -1.09 8.58 17.21
CA ILE A 157 -0.91 9.69 18.15
C ILE A 157 -1.17 9.26 19.61
N GLY A 158 -2.12 8.35 19.84
CA GLY A 158 -2.51 7.83 21.16
C GLY A 158 -1.60 6.70 21.64
#